data_AF-A0A1H9GRN3-F1
#
_entry.id   AF-A0A1H9GRN3-F1
#
_cell.length_a   1.000
_cell.length_b   1.000
_cell.length_c   1.000
_cell.angle_alpha   90.00
_cell.angle_beta   90.00
_cell.angle_gamma   90.00
#
_symmetry.space_group_name_H-M   'P 1'
#
loop_
_entity.id
_entity.type
_entity.pdbx_description
1 polymer ?
#
loop_
_entity_poly.entity_id
_entity_poly.type
_entity_poly.pdbx_seq_one_letter_code
_entity_poly.pdbx_strand_id
1 'polypeptide(L)'
;MATAPKQPTPTVASVDNLIDENGARIDVPDASPIKVAGEHEDSVAATGPTNWWLYGILGLGIVIAVLFVMQMFQGAPATDVQPGTPTSESVVAPAADPAVPVAEPVVPTP
;
A
#
# COMPACT_ATOMS: atom_id res chain seq x y z
N MET A 1 -47.89 17.36 -10.79
CA MET A 1 -47.58 17.29 -9.34
C MET A 1 -46.84 15.98 -9.11
N ALA A 2 -45.52 15.99 -9.04
CA ALA A 2 -44.73 14.79 -8.84
C ALA A 2 -44.72 14.43 -7.34
N THR A 3 -45.32 13.31 -6.99
CA THR A 3 -45.31 12.75 -5.63
C THR A 3 -43.92 12.18 -5.36
N ALA A 4 -43.22 12.72 -4.37
CA ALA A 4 -41.93 12.18 -3.95
C ALA A 4 -42.10 10.73 -3.45
N PRO A 5 -41.15 9.82 -3.77
CA PRO A 5 -41.21 8.44 -3.28
C PRO A 5 -41.11 8.41 -1.75
N LYS A 6 -41.93 7.57 -1.12
CA LYS A 6 -41.97 7.38 0.33
C LYS A 6 -40.60 6.92 0.82
N GLN A 7 -39.94 7.71 1.66
CA GLN A 7 -38.68 7.32 2.28
C GLN A 7 -38.88 6.01 3.04
N PRO A 8 -38.01 5.00 2.84
CA PRO A 8 -38.08 3.75 3.58
C PRO A 8 -37.93 4.04 5.08
N THR A 9 -38.85 3.51 5.89
CA THR A 9 -38.78 3.63 7.34
C THR A 9 -37.50 2.97 7.82
N PRO A 10 -36.63 3.68 8.57
CA PRO A 10 -35.39 3.11 9.07
C PRO A 10 -35.70 1.93 10.00
N THR A 11 -35.01 0.81 9.77
CA THR A 11 -35.04 -0.34 10.69
C THR A 11 -34.33 0.08 11.98
N VAL A 12 -35.11 0.44 12.98
CA VAL A 12 -34.62 0.76 14.33
C VAL A 12 -34.45 -0.53 15.12
N ALA A 13 -33.26 -0.74 15.71
CA ALA A 13 -33.07 -1.77 16.71
C ALA A 13 -33.83 -1.37 17.98
N SER A 14 -34.77 -2.21 18.43
CA SER A 14 -35.44 -2.05 19.72
C SER A 14 -34.55 -2.65 20.81
N VAL A 15 -33.96 -1.81 21.65
CA VAL A 15 -33.12 -2.23 22.78
C VAL A 15 -33.71 -1.67 24.08
N ASP A 16 -33.74 -2.50 25.14
CA ASP A 16 -34.32 -2.10 26.43
C ASP A 16 -33.44 -1.10 27.20
N ASN A 17 -32.11 -1.18 27.04
CA ASN A 17 -31.14 -0.28 27.65
C ASN A 17 -29.93 -0.10 26.74
N LEU A 18 -29.36 1.11 26.73
CA LEU A 18 -28.07 1.40 26.13
C LEU A 18 -27.01 1.39 27.23
N ILE A 19 -25.93 0.64 27.00
CA ILE A 19 -24.84 0.46 27.95
C ILE A 19 -23.55 0.93 27.28
N ASP A 20 -22.75 1.74 27.97
CA ASP A 20 -21.44 2.21 27.51
C ASP A 20 -20.32 1.17 27.73
N GLU A 21 -19.11 1.48 27.29
CA GLU A 21 -17.92 0.63 27.47
C GLU A 21 -17.49 0.46 28.93
N ASN A 22 -18.00 1.29 29.84
CA ASN A 22 -17.77 1.24 31.28
C ASN A 22 -18.88 0.49 32.03
N GLY A 23 -19.91 0.01 31.33
CA GLY A 23 -21.06 -0.68 31.92
C GLY A 23 -22.12 0.25 32.51
N ALA A 24 -22.04 1.56 32.27
CA ALA A 24 -23.03 2.52 32.71
C ALA A 24 -24.21 2.61 31.73
N ARG A 25 -25.41 2.89 32.27
CA ARG A 25 -26.59 3.14 31.44
C ARG A 25 -26.53 4.53 30.84
N ILE A 26 -26.75 4.62 29.54
CA ILE A 26 -26.93 5.88 28.82
C ILE A 26 -28.43 6.12 28.67
N ASP A 27 -28.90 7.24 29.21
CA ASP A 27 -30.28 7.71 29.02
C ASP A 27 -30.31 8.58 27.76
N VAL A 28 -31.09 8.16 26.76
CA VAL A 28 -31.12 8.81 25.45
C VAL A 28 -32.58 9.17 25.13
N PRO A 29 -32.88 10.42 24.72
CA PRO A 29 -34.25 10.82 24.44
C PRO A 29 -34.95 9.91 23.42
N ASP A 30 -36.25 9.70 23.62
CA ASP A 30 -37.08 8.88 22.76
C ASP A 30 -36.97 9.33 21.29
N ALA A 31 -36.83 8.34 20.40
CA ALA A 31 -36.67 8.53 18.95
C ALA A 31 -35.43 9.34 18.51
N SER A 32 -34.46 9.55 19.39
CA SER A 32 -33.20 10.17 19.00
C SER A 32 -32.35 9.23 18.13
N PRO A 33 -31.71 9.75 17.06
CA PRO A 33 -30.79 8.96 16.27
C PRO A 33 -29.49 8.74 17.07
N ILE A 34 -29.21 7.50 17.44
CA ILE A 34 -27.91 7.11 17.97
C ILE A 34 -26.89 7.20 16.83
N LYS A 35 -25.88 8.05 16.99
CA LYS A 35 -24.76 8.16 16.05
C LYS A 35 -23.54 7.50 16.67
N VAL A 36 -22.71 6.86 15.82
CA VAL A 36 -21.38 6.41 16.23
C VAL A 36 -20.61 7.64 16.70
N ALA A 37 -20.01 7.57 17.89
CA ALA A 37 -19.17 8.64 18.41
C ALA A 37 -18.02 8.88 17.42
N GLY A 38 -17.90 10.12 16.92
CA GLY A 38 -16.99 10.52 15.85
C GLY A 38 -15.50 10.54 16.22
N GLU A 39 -15.13 9.75 17.22
CA GLU A 39 -13.77 9.62 17.74
C GLU A 39 -12.86 8.80 16.80
N HIS A 40 -13.48 8.09 15.85
CA HIS A 40 -12.79 7.32 14.83
C HIS A 40 -12.17 8.24 13.78
N GLU A 41 -12.82 9.35 13.43
CA GLU A 41 -12.34 10.27 12.41
C GLU A 41 -10.99 10.91 12.79
N ASP A 42 -10.84 11.37 14.03
CA ASP A 42 -9.60 12.01 14.49
C ASP A 42 -8.44 11.01 14.58
N SER A 43 -8.72 9.80 15.03
CA SER A 43 -7.72 8.72 15.12
C SER A 43 -7.27 8.24 13.74
N VAL A 44 -8.21 8.07 12.81
CA VAL A 44 -7.93 7.64 11.42
C VAL A 44 -7.23 8.75 10.63
N ALA A 45 -7.57 10.01 10.86
CA ALA A 45 -6.89 11.14 10.24
C ALA A 45 -5.44 11.28 10.73
N ALA A 46 -5.19 11.06 12.02
CA ALA A 46 -3.84 11.15 12.60
C ALA A 46 -2.88 10.08 12.07
N THR A 47 -3.35 8.82 11.93
CA THR A 47 -2.55 7.71 11.38
C THR A 47 -2.72 7.51 9.88
N GLY A 48 -3.44 8.43 9.21
CA GLY A 48 -3.75 8.33 7.79
C GLY A 48 -2.49 8.33 6.92
N PRO A 49 -2.51 7.65 5.76
CA PRO A 49 -1.37 7.56 4.86
C PRO A 49 -0.71 8.90 4.52
N THR A 50 -1.56 9.91 4.33
CA THR A 50 -1.17 11.27 3.96
C THR A 50 -0.29 11.95 5.02
N ASN A 51 -0.54 11.71 6.31
CA ASN A 51 0.19 12.37 7.39
C ASN A 51 1.60 11.80 7.54
N TRP A 52 1.75 10.47 7.58
CA TRP A 52 3.08 9.86 7.70
C TRP A 52 3.92 9.99 6.42
N TRP A 53 3.28 10.06 5.23
CA TRP A 53 3.99 10.32 3.98
C TRP A 53 4.64 11.70 3.95
N LEU A 54 3.98 12.73 4.50
CA LEU A 54 4.55 14.08 4.54
C LEU A 54 5.84 14.10 5.38
N TYR A 55 5.80 13.52 6.58
CA TYR A 55 6.98 13.39 7.43
C TYR A 55 8.04 12.47 6.80
N GLY A 56 7.63 11.41 6.10
CA GLY A 56 8.51 10.50 5.37
C GLY A 56 9.27 11.19 4.23
N ILE A 57 8.58 11.96 3.37
CA ILE A 57 9.21 12.76 2.30
C ILE A 57 10.17 13.78 2.91
N LEU A 58 9.74 14.49 3.95
CA LEU A 58 10.56 15.50 4.60
C LEU A 58 11.85 14.87 5.18
N GLY A 59 11.71 13.74 5.89
CA GLY A 59 12.84 12.98 6.42
C GLY A 59 13.78 12.48 5.33
N LEU A 60 13.23 11.92 4.24
CA LEU A 60 14.01 11.48 3.09
C LEU A 60 14.79 12.63 2.45
N GLY A 61 14.16 13.80 2.29
CA GLY A 61 14.80 15.01 1.79
C GLY A 61 15.99 15.44 2.64
N ILE A 62 15.88 15.35 3.97
CA ILE A 62 16.98 15.63 4.90
C ILE A 62 18.13 14.65 4.69
N VAL A 63 17.85 13.35 4.61
CA VAL A 63 18.88 12.32 4.39
C VAL A 63 19.61 12.57 3.07
N ILE A 64 18.87 12.82 1.98
CA ILE A 64 19.45 13.16 0.67
C ILE A 64 20.33 14.40 0.78
N ALA A 65 19.87 15.47 1.43
CA ALA A 65 20.64 16.70 1.58
C ALA A 65 21.95 16.49 2.35
N VAL A 66 21.91 15.75 3.46
CA VAL A 66 23.10 15.43 4.25
C VAL A 66 24.09 14.60 3.42
N LEU A 67 23.61 13.55 2.75
CA LEU A 67 24.44 12.73 1.87
C LEU A 67 25.03 13.56 0.72
N PHE A 68 24.26 14.47 0.14
CA PHE A 68 24.71 15.33 -0.96
C PHE A 68 25.80 16.31 -0.50
N VAL A 69 25.64 16.91 0.68
CA VAL A 69 26.67 17.76 1.29
C VAL A 69 27.95 16.96 1.55
N MET A 70 27.83 15.74 2.09
CA MET A 70 28.98 14.86 2.30
C MET A 70 29.67 14.50 0.97
N GLN A 71 28.89 14.18 -0.06
CA GLN A 71 29.40 13.87 -1.42
C GLN A 71 30.09 15.08 -2.07
N MET A 72 29.61 16.31 -1.82
CA MET A 72 30.22 17.54 -2.33
C MET A 72 31.62 17.79 -1.74
N PHE A 73 31.83 17.45 -0.47
CA PHE A 73 33.12 17.69 0.21
C PHE A 73 34.11 16.54 0.09
N GLN A 74 33.66 15.28 0.04
CA GLN A 74 34.55 14.12 -0.03
C GLN A 74 34.74 13.58 -1.46
N GLY A 75 34.02 14.15 -2.44
CA GLY A 75 33.80 13.51 -3.73
C GLY A 75 32.98 12.24 -3.56
N ALA A 76 32.17 11.86 -4.54
CA ALA A 76 31.76 10.46 -4.62
C ALA A 76 33.03 9.70 -5.06
N PRO A 77 33.65 8.84 -4.22
CA PRO A 77 34.57 7.86 -4.78
C PRO A 77 33.71 7.10 -5.77
N ALA A 78 33.99 7.24 -7.06
CA ALA A 78 33.37 6.39 -8.04
C ALA A 78 33.51 4.96 -7.49
N THR A 79 32.46 4.15 -7.59
CA THR A 79 32.63 2.71 -7.49
C THR A 79 33.52 2.34 -8.66
N ASP A 80 34.83 2.49 -8.46
CA ASP A 80 35.84 2.32 -9.47
C ASP A 80 35.79 0.83 -9.77
N VAL A 81 35.22 0.51 -10.92
CA VAL A 81 35.23 -0.87 -11.40
C VAL A 81 36.69 -1.16 -11.67
N GLN A 82 37.26 -2.10 -10.92
CA GLN A 82 38.65 -2.48 -11.09
C GLN A 82 38.86 -2.77 -12.60
N PRO A 83 39.84 -2.15 -13.28
CA PRO A 83 40.04 -2.38 -14.71
C PRO A 83 40.11 -3.89 -15.00
N GLY A 84 39.17 -4.39 -15.81
CA GLY A 84 39.03 -5.83 -16.09
C GLY A 84 38.04 -6.60 -15.21
N THR A 85 37.30 -5.96 -14.30
CA THR A 85 36.16 -6.61 -13.62
C THR A 85 34.96 -6.67 -14.56
N PRO A 86 34.31 -7.85 -14.69
CA PRO A 86 33.16 -8.00 -15.56
C PRO A 86 32.00 -7.14 -15.04
N THR A 87 31.56 -6.20 -15.86
CA THR A 87 30.26 -5.54 -15.68
C THR A 87 29.18 -6.53 -16.08
N SER A 88 28.12 -6.69 -15.29
CA SER A 88 27.00 -7.57 -15.63
C SER A 88 26.41 -7.17 -16.99
N GLU A 89 26.65 -8.00 -18.00
CA GLU A 89 25.96 -7.97 -19.28
C GLU A 89 24.51 -8.43 -19.07
N SER A 90 23.54 -7.73 -19.66
CA SER A 90 22.16 -8.21 -19.72
C SER A 90 22.14 -9.47 -20.58
N VAL A 91 21.98 -10.65 -19.97
CA VAL A 91 21.71 -11.89 -20.71
C VAL A 91 20.37 -11.73 -21.43
N VAL A 92 20.42 -11.31 -22.70
CA VAL A 92 19.30 -11.49 -23.61
C VAL A 92 19.28 -12.97 -23.92
N ALA A 93 18.26 -13.68 -23.43
CA ALA A 93 18.01 -15.05 -23.84
C ALA A 93 18.01 -15.10 -25.38
N PRO A 94 18.78 -15.99 -26.03
CA PRO A 94 18.67 -16.18 -27.46
C PRO A 94 17.20 -16.41 -27.80
N ALA A 95 16.67 -15.61 -28.74
CA ALA A 95 15.37 -15.91 -29.33
C ALA A 95 15.45 -17.35 -29.82
N ALA A 96 14.63 -18.23 -29.23
CA ALA A 96 14.61 -19.64 -29.60
C ALA A 96 14.23 -19.73 -31.08
N ASP A 97 15.22 -19.98 -31.94
CA ASP A 97 14.98 -20.33 -33.32
C ASP A 97 14.33 -21.73 -33.33
N PRO A 98 13.11 -21.91 -33.87
CA PRO A 98 12.46 -23.20 -33.85
C PRO A 98 12.88 -23.99 -35.10
N ALA A 99 13.99 -24.70 -35.05
CA ALA A 99 14.27 -25.76 -36.00
C ALA A 99 15.37 -26.72 -35.50
N VAL A 100 14.99 -27.72 -34.70
CA VAL A 100 15.78 -28.94 -34.60
C VAL A 100 14.96 -30.05 -35.26
N PRO A 101 15.35 -30.58 -36.43
CA PRO A 101 14.68 -31.72 -37.03
C PRO A 101 14.91 -32.96 -36.15
N VAL A 102 13.82 -33.69 -35.89
CA VAL A 102 13.81 -34.96 -35.15
C VAL A 102 14.68 -35.97 -35.89
N ALA A 103 15.70 -36.52 -35.22
CA ALA A 103 16.47 -37.64 -35.74
C ALA A 103 15.65 -38.93 -35.62
N GLU A 104 15.44 -39.64 -36.73
CA GLU A 104 14.80 -40.95 -36.73
C GLU A 104 15.69 -41.99 -36.02
N PRO A 105 15.12 -42.89 -35.20
CA PRO A 105 15.89 -43.89 -34.49
C PRO A 105 16.37 -45.00 -35.45
N VAL A 106 17.68 -45.23 -35.46
CA VAL A 106 18.30 -46.35 -36.19
C VAL A 106 17.85 -47.66 -35.55
N VAL A 107 17.18 -48.51 -36.33
CA VAL A 107 16.87 -49.90 -35.96
C VAL A 107 18.14 -50.74 -36.16
N PRO A 108 18.70 -51.38 -35.12
CA PRO A 108 19.81 -52.30 -35.32
C PRO A 108 19.32 -53.60 -35.95
N THR A 109 19.87 -53.96 -37.12
CA THR A 109 19.69 -55.28 -37.75
C THR A 109 20.47 -56.36 -36.98
N PRO A 110 20.00 -57.63 -37.02
CA PRO A 110 20.39 -58.70 -36.09
C PRO A 110 21.81 -59.26 -36.30
#